data_AF-A0A2P4UI30-F1
#
_entry.id   AF-A0A2P4UI30-F1
#
_cell.length_a   1.000
_cell.length_b   1.000
_cell.length_c   1.000
_cell.angle_alpha   90.00
_cell.angle_beta   90.00
_cell.angle_gamma   90.00
#
_symmetry.space_group_name_H-M   'P 1'
#
loop_
_entity.id
_entity.type
_entity.pdbx_description
1 polymer ?
#
loop_
_entity_poly.entity_id
_entity_poly.type
_entity_poly.pdbx_seq_one_letter_code
_entity_poly.pdbx_strand_id
1 'polypeptide(L)' 'MGKHSKPEECADCGGTGIRAETEEGTPVEAPCPVCNGSGQN' A
#
# COMPACT_ATOMS: atom_id res chain seq x y z
N MET A 1 29.71 6.58 3.43
CA MET A 1 28.60 5.84 4.07
C MET A 1 27.34 6.16 3.29
N GLY A 2 26.73 5.16 2.66
CA GLY A 2 25.58 5.35 1.76
C GLY A 2 24.39 5.93 2.50
N LYS A 3 23.76 6.94 1.90
CA LYS A 3 22.47 7.48 2.34
C LYS A 3 21.42 6.46 1.92
N HIS A 4 21.12 5.50 2.79
CA HIS A 4 19.95 4.66 2.58
C HIS A 4 18.75 5.54 2.90
N SER A 5 18.23 6.25 1.88
CA SER A 5 16.90 6.82 1.96
C SER A 5 15.97 5.67 2.29
N LYS A 6 15.36 5.72 3.48
CA LYS A 6 14.38 4.71 3.89
C LYS A 6 13.27 4.78 2.84
N PRO A 7 12.84 3.65 2.26
CA PRO A 7 11.67 3.66 1.38
C PRO A 7 10.52 4.32 2.12
N GLU A 8 9.90 5.32 1.49
CA GLU A 8 8.81 6.06 2.12
C GLU A 8 7.58 5.17 2.11
N GLU A 9 6.91 5.06 3.26
CA GLU A 9 5.67 4.30 3.36
C GLU A 9 4.64 4.90 2.41
N CYS A 10 3.92 4.04 1.68
CA CYS A 10 2.86 4.49 0.81
C CYS A 10 1.75 5.12 1.66
N ALA A 11 1.58 6.44 1.54
CA ALA A 11 0.62 7.21 2.33
C ALA A 11 -0.83 6.78 2.12
N ASP A 12 -1.13 6.18 0.96
CA ASP A 12 -2.47 5.76 0.56
C ASP A 12 -2.93 4.47 1.27
N CYS A 13 -2.01 3.55 1.55
CA CYS A 13 -2.28 2.33 2.32
C CYS A 13 -1.61 2.29 3.70
N GLY A 14 -0.93 3.37 4.09
CA GLY A 14 -0.23 3.47 5.38
C GLY A 14 0.82 2.39 5.59
N GLY A 15 1.54 2.01 4.53
CA GLY A 15 2.59 0.98 4.62
C GLY A 15 2.10 -0.47 4.48
N THR A 16 0.79 -0.72 4.51
CA THR A 16 0.25 -2.10 4.54
C THR A 16 0.30 -2.83 3.19
N GLY A 17 0.37 -2.07 2.09
CA GLY A 17 0.29 -2.61 0.74
C GLY A 17 -1.14 -2.97 0.29
N ILE A 18 -2.14 -2.89 1.17
CA ILE A 18 -3.51 -3.33 0.89
C ILE A 18 -4.52 -2.23 1.24
N ARG A 19 -5.69 -2.28 0.59
CA ARG A 19 -6.84 -1.42 0.88
C ARG A 19 -8.09 -2.28 0.99
N ALA A 20 -8.99 -1.89 1.87
CA ALA A 20 -10.33 -2.45 1.91
C ALA A 20 -11.14 -1.83 0.76
N GLU A 21 -11.63 -2.66 -0.14
CA GLU A 21 -12.55 -2.31 -1.21
C GLU A 21 -13.86 -3.06 -1.01
N THR A 22 -14.95 -2.56 -1.59
CA THR A 22 -16.24 -3.24 -1.52
C THR A 22 -16.54 -3.84 -2.89
N GLU A 23 -16.41 -5.15 -3.00
CA GLU A 23 -16.74 -5.91 -4.21
C GLU A 23 -18.05 -6.66 -3.99
N GLU A 24 -19.05 -6.41 -4.84
CA GLU A 24 -20.39 -7.02 -4.74
C GLU A 24 -21.04 -6.89 -3.34
N GLY A 25 -20.79 -5.77 -2.66
CA GLY A 25 -21.32 -5.52 -1.31
C GLY A 25 -20.56 -6.21 -0.18
N THR A 26 -19.46 -6.90 -0.49
CA THR A 26 -18.59 -7.56 0.50
C THR A 26 -17.28 -6.76 0.62
N PRO A 27 -16.81 -6.46 1.85
CA PRO A 27 -15.49 -5.89 2.04
C PRO A 27 -14.44 -6.94 1.68
N VAL A 28 -13.59 -6.61 0.72
CA VAL A 28 -12.46 -7.43 0.27
C VAL A 28 -11.17 -6.65 0.43
N GLU A 29 -10.07 -7.36 0.69
CA GLU A 29 -8.74 -6.76 0.72
C GLU A 29 -8.14 -6.84 -0.69
N ALA A 30 -7.79 -5.69 -1.24
CA ALA A 30 -7.19 -5.57 -2.56
C ALA A 30 -5.84 -4.86 -2.47
N PRO A 31 -4.90 -5.14 -3.38
CA PRO A 31 -3.60 -4.47 -3.40
C PRO A 31 -3.78 -2.97 -3.62
N CYS A 32 -3.07 -2.16 -2.84
CA CYS A 32 -3.09 -0.71 -2.98
C CYS A 32 -2.63 -0.34 -4.40
N PRO A 33 -3.44 0.38 -5.20
CA PRO A 33 -3.13 0.67 -6.60
C PRO A 33 -1.97 1.66 -6.75
N VAL A 34 -1.66 2.42 -5.69
CA VAL A 34 -0.55 3.40 -5.68
C VAL A 34 0.80 2.69 -5.59
N CYS A 35 0.95 1.79 -4.60
CA CYS A 35 2.20 1.06 -4.38
C CYS A 35 2.20 -0.37 -4.96
N ASN A 36 1.14 -0.74 -5.68
CA ASN A 36 0.95 -2.07 -6.29
C ASN A 36 1.16 -3.23 -5.30
N GLY A 37 0.68 -3.11 -4.06
CA GLY A 37 0.89 -4.15 -3.03
C GLY A 37 2.17 -4.01 -2.20
N SER A 38 3.09 -3.11 -2.57
CA SER A 38 4.44 -3.07 -1.99
C SER A 38 4.53 -2.38 -0.62
N GLY A 39 3.50 -1.60 -0.26
CA GLY A 39 3.49 -0.78 0.96
C GLY A 39 4.44 0.43 0.92
N GLN A 40 5.21 0.61 -0.15
CA GLN A 40 6.30 1.59 -0.25
C GLN A 40 6.21 2.36 -1.58
N ASN A 41 6.66 3.62 -1.58
CA ASN A 41 6.83 4.49 -2.77
C ASN A 41 8.30 4.57 -3.21
#